data_AF-A0A0A9DI64-F1
#
_entry.id   AF-A0A0A9DI64-F1
#
_cell.length_a   1.000
_cell.length_b   1.000
_cell.length_c   1.000
_cell.angle_alpha   90.00
_cell.angle_beta   90.00
_cell.angle_gamma   90.00
#
_symmetry.space_group_name_H-M   'P 1'
#
loop_
_entity.id
_entity.type
_entity.pdbx_description
1 polymer ?
#
loop_
_entity_poly.entity_id
_entity_poly.type
_entity_poly.pdbx_seq_one_letter_code
_entity_poly.pdbx_strand_id
1 'polypeptide(L)'
;MGLILEASDSEEERVQGHNQRKAMSAHLQKLQQDLNDLLQHPLQPKTFSRCYLAGAGVSPLLQKQLEELSERNMNSNSSKDENKVPGFIVIGQDCVEPLQALQNSGQEVCVNIDKQREKQRLAENWRRKKHDEKKRTREQKRKEKS
;
A
#
# COMPACT_ATOMS: atom_id res chain seq x y z
N MET A 1 -9.78 -38.72 59.95
CA MET A 1 -9.64 -38.85 58.48
C MET A 1 -8.87 -37.65 57.98
N GLY A 2 -7.67 -37.86 57.43
CA GLY A 2 -6.89 -36.80 56.79
C GLY A 2 -5.39 -36.97 56.98
N LEU A 3 -4.80 -38.03 56.41
CA LEU A 3 -3.35 -38.07 56.21
C LEU A 3 -3.04 -37.12 55.04
N ILE A 4 -2.47 -35.96 55.34
CA ILE A 4 -1.88 -35.07 54.34
C ILE A 4 -0.61 -35.76 53.87
N LEU A 5 -0.70 -36.35 52.67
CA LEU A 5 0.43 -36.90 51.95
C LEU A 5 1.32 -35.72 51.53
N GLU A 6 2.25 -35.30 52.39
CA GLU A 6 3.36 -34.46 51.95
C GLU A 6 4.12 -35.25 50.90
N ALA A 7 3.99 -34.84 49.63
CA ALA A 7 4.79 -35.35 48.53
C ALA A 7 6.26 -35.06 48.86
N SER A 8 6.91 -36.05 49.44
CA SER A 8 8.35 -36.04 49.69
C SER A 8 9.03 -36.29 48.35
N ASP A 9 9.08 -35.26 47.51
CA ASP A 9 9.86 -35.29 46.28
C ASP A 9 11.31 -35.64 46.63
N SER A 10 11.85 -36.69 45.99
CA SER A 10 13.22 -37.16 46.26
C SER A 10 14.22 -36.03 46.06
N GLU A 11 15.30 -36.00 46.85
CA GLU A 11 16.36 -35.00 46.74
C GLU A 11 16.91 -34.90 45.31
N GLU A 12 17.00 -36.04 44.60
CA GLU A 12 17.41 -36.10 43.19
C GLU A 12 16.45 -35.38 42.26
N GLU A 13 15.14 -35.48 42.49
CA GLU A 13 14.11 -34.82 41.69
C GLU A 13 14.14 -33.29 41.91
N ARG A 14 14.40 -32.86 43.15
CA ARG A 14 14.57 -31.44 43.50
C ARG A 14 15.82 -30.85 42.86
N VAL A 15 16.93 -31.59 42.87
CA VAL A 15 18.20 -31.19 42.24
C VAL A 15 18.07 -31.16 40.71
N GLN A 16 17.40 -32.16 40.12
CA GLN A 16 17.16 -32.22 38.68
C GLN A 16 16.28 -31.06 38.21
N GLY A 17 15.18 -30.76 38.91
CA GLY A 17 14.32 -29.62 38.60
C GLY A 17 15.01 -28.26 38.79
N HIS A 18 15.92 -28.14 39.75
CA HIS A 18 16.74 -26.94 39.91
C HIS A 18 17.77 -26.79 38.77
N ASN A 19 18.42 -27.88 38.35
CA ASN A 19 19.36 -27.87 37.24
C ASN A 19 18.67 -27.56 35.90
N GLN A 20 17.46 -28.10 35.68
CA GLN A 20 16.64 -27.78 34.51
C GLN A 20 16.23 -26.32 34.49
N ARG A 21 15.78 -25.77 35.62
CA ARG A 21 15.44 -24.33 35.74
C ARG A 21 16.65 -23.43 35.49
N LYS A 22 17.84 -23.82 35.98
CA LYS A 22 19.09 -23.12 35.68
C LYS A 22 19.43 -23.14 34.20
N ALA A 23 19.32 -24.29 33.54
CA ALA A 23 19.56 -24.42 32.10
C ALA A 23 18.57 -23.57 31.28
N MET A 24 17.28 -23.59 31.63
CA MET A 24 16.28 -22.74 31.00
C MET A 24 16.52 -21.25 31.23
N SER A 25 16.91 -20.87 32.45
CA SER A 25 17.23 -19.48 32.78
C SER A 25 18.42 -18.97 31.97
N ALA A 26 19.49 -19.76 31.84
CA ALA A 26 20.63 -19.40 30.99
C ALA A 26 20.24 -19.30 29.51
N HIS A 27 19.36 -20.18 29.03
CA HIS A 27 18.85 -20.11 27.66
C HIS A 27 18.01 -18.84 27.42
N LEU A 28 17.14 -18.48 28.36
CA LEU A 28 16.34 -17.26 28.28
C LEU A 28 17.20 -16.01 28.32
N GLN A 29 18.23 -15.96 29.17
CA GLN A 29 19.18 -14.85 29.21
C GLN A 29 19.92 -14.69 27.88
N LYS A 30 20.37 -15.81 27.29
CA LYS A 30 20.99 -15.79 25.97
C LYS A 30 20.04 -15.27 24.89
N LEU A 31 18.80 -15.76 24.87
CA LEU A 31 17.80 -15.31 23.89
C LEU A 31 17.49 -13.82 24.04
N GLN A 32 17.40 -13.33 25.29
CA GLN A 32 17.20 -11.91 25.56
C GLN A 32 18.38 -11.07 25.06
N GLN A 33 19.62 -11.55 25.23
CA GLN A 33 20.80 -10.88 24.71
C GLN A 33 20.80 -10.85 23.18
N ASP A 34 20.56 -12.00 22.53
CA ASP A 34 20.49 -12.10 21.06
C ASP A 34 19.41 -11.17 20.47
N LEU A 35 18.24 -11.07 21.13
CA LEU A 35 17.17 -10.15 20.72
C LEU A 35 17.56 -8.69 20.90
N ASN A 36 18.19 -8.34 22.02
CA ASN A 36 18.68 -6.97 22.22
C ASN A 36 19.74 -6.60 21.18
N ASP A 37 20.66 -7.50 20.85
CA ASP A 37 21.68 -7.26 19.84
C ASP A 37 21.03 -7.07 18.46
N LEU A 38 19.99 -7.84 18.12
CA LEU A 38 19.22 -7.66 16.89
C LEU A 38 18.46 -6.33 16.85
N LEU A 39 17.89 -5.89 17.98
CA LEU A 39 17.11 -4.65 18.08
C LEU A 39 17.97 -3.39 18.19
N GLN A 40 19.23 -3.51 18.62
CA GLN A 40 20.19 -2.39 18.64
C GLN A 40 20.56 -1.92 17.23
N HIS A 41 20.45 -2.79 16.23
CA HIS A 41 20.66 -2.41 14.85
C HIS A 41 19.37 -1.77 14.31
N PRO A 42 19.44 -0.58 13.69
CA PRO A 42 18.29 -0.01 13.00
C PRO A 42 17.75 -1.05 12.03
N LEU A 43 16.47 -1.42 12.17
CA LEU A 43 15.82 -2.43 11.34
C LEU A 43 16.08 -2.07 9.87
N GLN A 44 17.01 -2.78 9.23
CA GLN A 44 17.24 -2.60 7.81
C GLN A 44 15.97 -3.15 7.14
N PRO A 45 15.22 -2.31 6.41
CA PRO A 45 14.07 -2.79 5.68
C PRO A 45 14.57 -3.85 4.71
N LYS A 46 14.12 -5.09 4.94
CA LYS A 46 14.63 -6.31 4.28
C LYS A 46 14.61 -6.18 2.76
N THR A 47 13.70 -5.35 2.27
CA THR A 47 13.76 -4.66 0.98
C THR A 47 12.85 -3.43 1.09
N PHE A 48 13.39 -2.21 1.07
CA PHE A 48 12.61 -1.18 0.36
C PHE A 48 12.59 -1.65 -1.09
N SER A 49 11.42 -2.02 -1.60
CA SER A 49 11.29 -2.31 -3.03
C SER A 49 11.83 -1.09 -3.79
N ARG A 50 12.84 -1.32 -4.63
CA ARG A 50 13.59 -0.30 -5.36
C ARG A 50 12.76 0.49 -6.39
N CYS A 51 11.46 0.30 -6.40
CA CYS A 51 10.53 1.03 -7.24
C CYS A 51 9.30 1.35 -6.37
N TYR A 52 9.26 2.54 -5.79
CA TYR A 52 7.97 3.21 -5.74
C TYR A 52 7.55 3.35 -7.20
N LEU A 53 6.64 2.50 -7.66
CA LEU A 53 5.82 2.82 -8.82
C LEU A 53 5.26 4.20 -8.53
N ALA A 54 5.70 5.23 -9.27
CA ALA A 54 5.12 6.56 -9.19
C ALA A 54 3.61 6.38 -9.44
N GLY A 55 2.82 6.44 -8.36
CA GLY A 55 1.39 6.08 -8.37
C GLY A 55 0.93 5.15 -7.24
N ALA A 56 1.81 4.36 -6.60
CA ALA A 56 1.41 3.44 -5.51
C ALA A 56 1.14 4.13 -4.15
N GLY A 57 1.32 5.45 -4.08
CA GLY A 57 0.95 6.28 -2.93
C GLY A 57 0.40 7.66 -3.31
N VAL A 58 0.17 7.89 -4.61
CA VAL A 58 -0.43 9.13 -5.09
C VAL A 58 -1.92 8.86 -5.25
N SER A 59 -2.74 9.47 -4.41
CA SER A 59 -4.19 9.33 -4.54
C SER A 59 -4.63 9.85 -5.93
N PRO A 60 -5.69 9.31 -6.54
CA PRO A 60 -6.21 9.82 -7.81
C PRO A 60 -6.50 11.33 -7.78
N LEU A 61 -6.82 11.87 -6.59
CA LEU A 61 -6.97 13.30 -6.36
C LEU A 61 -5.64 14.05 -6.52
N LEU A 62 -4.56 13.57 -5.88
CA LEU A 62 -3.23 14.17 -6.01
C LEU A 62 -2.72 14.10 -7.45
N GLN A 63 -3.00 13.01 -8.17
CA GLN A 63 -2.66 12.90 -9.58
C GLN A 63 -3.37 13.97 -10.41
N LYS A 64 -4.68 14.17 -10.19
CA LYS A 64 -5.48 15.20 -10.87
C LYS A 64 -5.03 16.61 -10.52
N GLN A 65 -4.70 16.87 -9.25
CA GLN A 65 -4.19 18.17 -8.82
C GLN A 65 -2.82 18.48 -9.43
N LEU A 66 -1.93 17.48 -9.54
CA LEU A 66 -0.64 17.64 -10.21
C LEU A 66 -0.81 17.93 -11.70
N GLU A 67 -1.73 17.22 -12.36
CA GLU A 67 -2.10 17.44 -13.76
C GLU A 67 -2.62 18.88 -13.95
N GLU A 68 -3.59 19.32 -13.14
CA GLU A 68 -4.13 20.69 -13.17
C GLU A 68 -3.06 21.77 -12.91
N LEU A 69 -2.13 21.55 -11.97
CA LEU A 69 -1.03 22.47 -11.69
C LEU A 69 -0.01 22.52 -12.84
N SER A 70 0.25 21.40 -13.50
CA SER A 70 1.15 21.34 -14.65
C SER A 70 0.58 22.14 -15.83
N GLU A 71 -0.73 22.04 -16.09
CA GLU A 71 -1.41 22.78 -17.15
C GLU A 71 -1.49 24.29 -16.85
N ARG A 72 -1.69 24.66 -15.58
CA ARG A 72 -1.74 26.06 -15.14
C ARG A 72 -0.40 26.78 -15.27
N ASN A 73 0.72 26.08 -15.04
CA ASN A 73 2.08 26.63 -15.15
C ASN A 73 2.58 26.78 -16.60
N MET A 74 2.00 26.06 -17.56
CA MET A 74 2.32 26.25 -18.99
C MET A 74 1.59 27.46 -19.60
N ASN A 75 0.44 27.83 -19.04
CA ASN A 75 -0.36 28.95 -19.52
C ASN A 75 0.04 30.31 -18.90
N SER A 76 0.84 30.32 -17.83
CA SER A 76 1.45 31.53 -17.28
C SER A 76 2.87 31.71 -17.83
N ASN A 77 2.98 32.58 -18.84
CA ASN A 77 4.22 33.14 -19.38
C ASN A 77 4.96 32.28 -20.41
N SER A 78 4.54 32.45 -21.66
CA SER A 78 5.42 32.42 -22.82
C SER A 78 6.54 33.45 -22.67
N SER A 79 7.64 33.06 -22.05
CA SER A 79 8.96 33.61 -22.37
C SER A 79 9.92 32.45 -22.52
N LYS A 80 10.48 32.36 -23.73
CA LYS A 80 11.52 31.42 -24.10
C LYS A 80 12.71 31.66 -23.19
N ASP A 81 12.95 30.75 -22.27
CA ASP A 81 14.21 30.69 -21.55
C ASP A 81 14.62 29.21 -21.51
N GLU A 82 15.60 28.84 -22.33
CA GLU A 82 16.05 27.46 -22.55
C GLU A 82 16.89 26.89 -21.39
N ASN A 83 16.97 27.60 -20.25
CA ASN A 83 17.81 27.21 -19.11
C ASN A 83 17.01 27.03 -17.81
N LYS A 84 15.77 26.54 -17.88
CA LYS A 84 14.99 26.25 -16.66
C LYS A 84 15.50 24.98 -15.99
N VAL A 85 16.22 25.15 -14.88
CA VAL A 85 16.44 24.12 -13.87
C VAL A 85 15.09 23.46 -13.56
N PRO A 86 14.99 22.11 -13.55
CA PRO A 86 13.74 21.45 -13.22
C PRO A 86 13.30 21.85 -11.80
N GLY A 87 12.25 22.65 -11.71
CA GLY A 87 11.68 23.09 -10.44
C GLY A 87 11.02 21.91 -9.73
N PHE A 88 11.35 21.73 -8.45
CA PHE A 88 10.74 20.71 -7.59
C PHE A 88 9.56 21.31 -6.83
N ILE A 89 8.45 20.59 -6.77
CA ILE A 89 7.29 20.95 -5.95
C ILE A 89 7.34 20.10 -4.68
N VAL A 90 7.45 20.75 -3.51
CA VAL A 90 7.42 20.09 -2.21
C VAL A 90 5.97 20.12 -1.70
N ILE A 91 5.31 18.97 -1.67
CA ILE A 91 3.97 18.82 -1.10
C ILE A 91 4.15 18.28 0.32
N GLY A 92 4.08 19.16 1.32
CA GLY A 92 3.98 18.77 2.73
C GLY A 92 2.55 18.39 3.08
N GLN A 93 2.37 17.36 3.92
CA GLN A 93 1.09 17.16 4.63
C GLN A 93 1.03 18.15 5.79
N ASP A 94 -0.14 18.75 6.02
CA ASP A 94 -0.39 19.48 7.26
C ASP A 94 -0.19 18.53 8.46
N CYS A 95 0.39 19.02 9.55
CA CYS A 95 0.61 18.20 10.75
C CYS A 95 -0.74 17.84 11.40
N VAL A 96 -1.32 16.71 11.01
CA VAL A 96 -2.53 16.16 11.61
C VAL A 96 -2.16 15.09 12.64
N GLU A 97 -2.92 14.99 13.73
CA GLU A 97 -2.73 13.94 14.73
C GLU A 97 -2.82 12.55 14.07
N PRO A 98 -1.91 11.60 14.37
CA PRO A 98 -1.92 10.27 13.75
C PRO A 98 -3.27 9.53 13.85
N LEU A 99 -4.01 9.69 14.95
CA LEU A 99 -5.32 9.07 15.13
C LEU A 99 -6.38 9.66 14.18
N GLN A 100 -6.36 10.98 14.00
CA GLN A 100 -7.24 11.69 13.08
C GLN A 100 -6.88 11.37 11.62
N ALA A 101 -5.60 11.22 11.31
CA ALA A 101 -5.14 10.75 10.01
C ALA A 101 -5.64 9.33 9.71
N LEU A 102 -5.59 8.42 10.69
CA LEU A 102 -6.12 7.05 10.53
C LEU A 102 -7.62 7.03 10.31
N GLN A 103 -8.38 7.80 11.10
CA GLN A 103 -9.83 7.93 10.95
C GLN A 103 -10.22 8.51 9.58
N ASN A 104 -9.51 9.53 9.10
CA ASN A 104 -9.76 10.16 7.79
C ASN A 104 -9.22 9.33 6.61
N SER A 105 -8.21 8.47 6.83
CA SER A 105 -7.66 7.56 5.83
C SER A 105 -8.49 6.29 5.64
N GLY A 106 -9.52 6.10 6.49
CA GLY A 106 -10.50 5.05 6.33
C GLY A 106 -11.12 5.16 4.95
N GLN A 107 -10.81 4.19 4.09
CA GLN A 107 -11.34 4.13 2.76
C GLN A 107 -12.86 3.94 2.84
N GLU A 108 -13.62 5.02 2.73
CA GLU A 108 -14.99 4.92 2.23
C GLU A 108 -14.88 4.41 0.80
N VAL A 109 -14.87 3.08 0.67
CA VAL A 109 -15.13 2.42 -0.60
C VAL A 109 -16.57 2.78 -0.95
N CYS A 110 -16.78 3.95 -1.54
CA CYS A 110 -17.98 4.23 -2.29
C CYS A 110 -17.93 3.32 -3.52
N VAL A 111 -18.33 2.06 -3.33
CA VAL A 111 -18.70 1.17 -4.42
C VAL A 111 -19.97 1.75 -5.00
N ASN A 112 -19.87 2.82 -5.79
CA ASN A 112 -20.98 3.30 -6.59
C ASN A 112 -21.08 2.34 -7.79
N ILE A 113 -21.51 1.10 -7.49
CA ILE A 113 -21.60 -0.04 -8.42
C ILE A 113 -22.38 0.38 -9.66
N ASP A 114 -23.39 1.24 -9.48
CA ASP A 114 -24.24 1.77 -10.54
C ASP A 114 -23.46 2.64 -11.53
N LYS A 115 -22.61 3.56 -11.05
CA LYS A 115 -21.75 4.39 -11.93
C LYS A 115 -20.73 3.55 -12.70
N GLN A 116 -20.20 2.49 -12.09
CA GLN A 116 -19.25 1.60 -12.77
C GLN A 116 -19.95 0.72 -13.82
N ARG A 117 -21.14 0.20 -13.50
CA ARG A 117 -22.02 -0.54 -14.43
C ARG A 117 -22.45 0.34 -15.61
N GLU A 118 -22.77 1.60 -15.37
CA GLU A 118 -23.15 2.54 -16.41
C GLU A 118 -21.99 2.86 -17.37
N LYS A 119 -20.78 3.09 -16.84
CA LYS A 119 -19.57 3.27 -17.65
C LYS A 119 -19.27 2.04 -18.53
N GLN A 120 -19.45 0.83 -18.01
CA GLN A 120 -19.27 -0.40 -18.77
C GLN A 120 -20.28 -0.52 -19.91
N ARG A 121 -21.57 -0.23 -19.64
CA ARG A 121 -22.63 -0.23 -20.67
C ARG A 121 -22.36 0.81 -21.76
N LEU A 122 -21.92 2.00 -21.39
CA LEU A 122 -21.61 3.07 -22.34
C LEU A 122 -20.47 2.66 -23.27
N ALA A 123 -19.40 2.07 -22.72
CA ALA A 123 -18.26 1.59 -23.48
C ALA A 123 -18.64 0.46 -24.45
N GLU A 124 -19.50 -0.48 -24.02
CA GLU A 124 -19.98 -1.57 -24.88
C GLU A 124 -20.86 -1.05 -26.03
N ASN A 125 -21.78 -0.13 -25.74
CA ASN A 125 -22.61 0.51 -26.75
C ASN A 125 -21.78 1.26 -27.80
N TRP A 126 -20.70 1.92 -27.38
CA TRP A 126 -19.81 2.63 -28.29
C TRP A 126 -19.07 1.65 -29.23
N ARG A 127 -18.62 0.50 -28.70
CA ARG A 127 -18.01 -0.57 -29.51
C ARG A 127 -18.99 -1.14 -30.54
N ARG A 128 -20.24 -1.40 -30.15
CA ARG A 128 -21.30 -1.88 -31.06
C ARG A 128 -21.58 -0.88 -32.17
N LYS A 129 -21.80 0.40 -31.83
CA LYS A 129 -22.01 1.47 -32.82
C LYS A 129 -20.87 1.56 -33.82
N LYS A 130 -19.61 1.54 -33.35
CA LYS A 130 -18.43 1.56 -34.23
C LYS A 130 -18.36 0.35 -35.17
N HIS A 131 -18.75 -0.83 -34.68
CA HIS A 131 -18.79 -2.03 -35.49
C HIS A 131 -19.87 -1.96 -36.59
N ASP A 132 -21.07 -1.48 -36.24
CA ASP A 132 -22.19 -1.37 -37.17
C ASP A 132 -21.95 -0.30 -38.24
N GLU A 133 -21.37 0.84 -37.87
CA GLU A 133 -20.90 1.88 -38.79
C GLU A 133 -19.92 1.29 -39.83
N LYS A 134 -18.96 0.48 -39.35
CA LYS A 134 -17.98 -0.20 -40.20
C LYS A 134 -18.64 -1.24 -41.12
N LYS A 135 -19.71 -1.89 -40.68
CA LYS A 135 -20.47 -2.83 -41.50
C LYS A 135 -21.26 -2.10 -42.60
N ARG A 136 -21.97 -1.02 -42.25
CA ARG A 136 -22.73 -0.19 -43.21
C ARG A 136 -21.85 0.41 -44.29
N THR A 137 -20.70 0.96 -43.91
CA THR A 137 -19.73 1.51 -44.87
C THR A 137 -19.17 0.45 -45.83
N ARG A 138 -18.98 -0.80 -45.37
CA ARG A 138 -18.58 -1.92 -46.25
C ARG A 138 -19.69 -2.33 -47.22
N GLU A 139 -20.94 -2.34 -46.77
CA GLU A 139 -22.09 -2.66 -47.62
C GLU A 139 -22.35 -1.58 -48.66
N GLN A 140 -22.22 -0.30 -48.31
CA GLN A 140 -22.32 0.82 -49.24
C GLN A 140 -21.26 0.72 -50.35
N LYS A 141 -19.99 0.46 -49.99
CA LYS A 141 -18.90 0.23 -50.94
C LYS A 141 -19.09 -1.00 -51.85
N ARG A 142 -19.89 -1.99 -51.43
CA ARG A 142 -20.24 -3.14 -52.29
C ARG A 142 -21.32 -2.74 -53.29
N LYS A 143 -22.31 -1.94 -52.87
CA LYS A 143 -23.38 -1.44 -53.75
C LYS A 143 -22.88 -0.41 -54.77
N GLU A 144 -21.89 0.41 -54.42
CA GLU A 144 -21.27 1.37 -55.37
C GLU A 144 -20.33 0.70 -56.40
N LYS A 145 -19.95 -0.56 -56.17
CA LYS A 145 -19.10 -1.35 -57.07
C LYS A 145 -19.87 -2.31 -57.98
N SER A 146 -21.20 -2.38 -57.84
CA SER A 146 -22.12 -3.11 -58.72
C SER A 146 -22.90 -2.13 -59.57
#